data_AF-A0A653Y9R9-F1
#
_entry.id   AF-A0A653Y9R9-F1
#
_cell.length_a   1.000
_cell.length_b   1.000
_cell.length_c   1.000
_cell.angle_alpha   90.00
_cell.angle_beta   90.00
_cell.angle_gamma   90.00
#
_symmetry.space_group_name_H-M   'P 1'
#
loop_
_entity.id
_entity.type
_entity.pdbx_description
1 polymer ?
#
loop_
_entity_poly.entity_id
_entity_poly.type
_entity_poly.pdbx_seq_one_letter_code
_entity_poly.pdbx_strand_id
1 'polypeptide(L)'
;MSSDESKIALYRWVNGFTGPLARTRWHWRTRWMARLLAQLIWRKNRGQPQHGTLAIAEEWRRLFGLPQFWSIERLEDDTAYCEIRFPCSLEGSGDVAACNRLMEYDRALLKKIGGQLVVLQSRADPQIRGGCQVAIRRIEDRRSDLIPARQLD
;
A
#
# COMPACT_ATOMS: atom_id res chain seq x y z
N MET A 1 -24.47 10.41 5.04
CA MET A 1 -23.31 9.63 4.59
C MET A 1 -22.35 9.50 5.76
N SER A 2 -22.04 8.28 6.17
CA SER A 2 -21.02 8.02 7.20
C SER A 2 -19.67 8.56 6.73
N SER A 3 -18.81 8.99 7.67
CA SER A 3 -17.43 9.42 7.37
C SER A 3 -16.69 8.39 6.51
N ASP A 4 -16.96 7.11 6.74
CA ASP A 4 -16.31 6.01 6.03
C ASP A 4 -16.85 5.80 4.62
N GLU A 5 -18.14 6.04 4.37
CA GLU A 5 -18.71 5.98 3.01
C GLU A 5 -18.05 7.03 2.10
N SER A 6 -17.86 8.24 2.62
CA SER A 6 -17.18 9.33 1.91
C SER A 6 -15.72 8.99 1.61
N LYS A 7 -14.99 8.37 2.55
CA LYS A 7 -13.62 7.90 2.33
C LYS A 7 -13.56 6.79 1.29
N ILE A 8 -14.47 5.81 1.37
CA ILE A 8 -14.54 4.70 0.41
C ILE A 8 -14.81 5.23 -1.00
N ALA A 9 -15.76 6.17 -1.15
CA ALA A 9 -16.06 6.82 -2.43
C ALA A 9 -14.84 7.55 -3.00
N LEU A 10 -14.13 8.31 -2.15
CA LEU A 10 -12.89 9.00 -2.54
C LEU A 10 -11.81 8.02 -3.00
N TYR A 11 -11.53 6.97 -2.22
CA TYR A 11 -10.51 5.98 -2.59
C TYR A 11 -10.88 5.22 -3.86
N ARG A 12 -12.16 4.88 -4.07
CA ARG A 12 -12.63 4.27 -5.32
C ARG A 12 -12.42 5.19 -6.51
N TRP A 13 -12.75 6.48 -6.37
CA TRP A 13 -12.53 7.47 -7.42
C TRP A 13 -11.05 7.64 -7.76
N VAL A 14 -10.19 7.78 -6.74
CA VAL A 14 -8.73 7.86 -6.91
C VAL A 14 -8.19 6.59 -7.59
N ASN A 15 -8.55 5.41 -7.11
CA ASN A 15 -8.12 4.13 -7.70
C ASN A 15 -8.62 3.94 -9.14
N GLY A 16 -9.83 4.41 -9.44
CA GLY A 16 -10.38 4.39 -10.79
C GLY A 16 -9.56 5.24 -11.77
N PHE A 17 -8.92 6.31 -11.30
CA PHE A 17 -8.06 7.17 -12.12
C PHE A 17 -6.60 6.69 -12.15
N THR A 18 -6.03 6.33 -11.00
CA THR A 18 -4.61 5.96 -10.88
C THR A 18 -4.31 4.56 -11.42
N GLY A 19 -5.27 3.63 -11.38
CA GLY A 19 -5.11 2.28 -11.93
C GLY A 19 -4.84 2.27 -13.43
N PRO A 20 -5.71 2.87 -14.28
CA PRO A 20 -5.45 3.02 -15.71
C PRO A 20 -4.14 3.75 -16.01
N LEU A 21 -3.83 4.81 -15.26
CA LEU A 21 -2.58 5.55 -15.44
C LEU A 21 -1.33 4.71 -15.14
N ALA A 22 -1.38 3.84 -14.13
CA ALA A 22 -0.27 2.94 -13.76
C ALA A 22 0.08 1.92 -14.86
N ARG A 23 -0.84 1.67 -15.80
CA ARG A 23 -0.62 0.83 -16.99
C ARG A 23 0.12 1.56 -18.13
N THR A 24 0.24 2.88 -18.06
CA THR A 24 0.84 3.70 -19.13
C THR A 24 2.34 3.95 -18.93
N ARG A 25 3.02 4.45 -19.97
CA ARG A 25 4.44 4.88 -19.90
C ARG A 25 4.65 6.12 -19.02
N TRP A 26 3.58 6.77 -18.53
CA TRP A 26 3.64 7.91 -17.61
C TRP A 26 3.88 7.52 -16.15
N HIS A 27 4.16 6.25 -15.86
CA HIS A 27 4.37 5.75 -14.50
C HIS A 27 5.36 6.57 -13.67
N TRP A 28 6.43 7.12 -14.27
CA TRP A 28 7.38 7.99 -13.57
C TRP A 28 6.71 9.26 -13.00
N ARG A 29 5.77 9.87 -13.73
CA ARG A 29 4.96 11.00 -13.24
C ARG A 29 4.02 10.56 -12.13
N THR A 30 3.38 9.40 -12.30
CA THR A 30 2.49 8.84 -11.29
C THR A 30 3.22 8.53 -9.98
N ARG A 31 4.51 8.16 -10.06
CA ARG A 31 5.39 7.94 -8.91
C ARG A 31 5.59 9.22 -8.09
N TRP A 32 5.87 10.33 -8.77
CA TRP A 32 6.00 11.64 -8.13
C TRP A 32 4.68 12.10 -7.52
N MET A 33 3.58 11.95 -8.25
CA MET A 33 2.25 12.27 -7.73
C MET A 33 1.88 11.44 -6.49
N ALA A 34 2.18 10.14 -6.50
CA ALA A 34 1.95 9.26 -5.35
C ALA A 34 2.72 9.73 -4.11
N ARG A 35 3.98 10.13 -4.27
CA ARG A 35 4.80 10.68 -3.17
C ARG A 35 4.26 12.00 -2.63
N LEU A 36 3.80 12.88 -3.51
CA LEU A 36 3.17 14.14 -3.11
C LEU A 36 1.86 13.89 -2.36
N LEU A 37 1.02 12.99 -2.86
CA LEU A 37 -0.22 12.61 -2.18
C LEU A 37 0.07 11.99 -0.81
N ALA A 38 1.06 11.10 -0.71
CA ALA A 38 1.49 10.53 0.57
C ALA A 38 1.95 11.62 1.55
N GLN A 39 2.67 12.64 1.07
CA GLN A 39 3.08 13.79 1.88
C GLN A 39 1.88 14.62 2.39
N LEU A 40 0.88 14.82 1.55
CA LEU A 40 -0.33 15.57 1.91
C LEU A 40 -1.16 14.78 2.93
N ILE A 41 -1.39 13.50 2.70
CA ILE A 41 -2.15 12.63 3.61
C ILE A 41 -1.44 12.48 4.95
N TRP A 42 -0.11 12.28 4.94
CA TRP A 42 0.72 12.28 6.13
C TRP A 42 0.47 13.53 6.99
N ARG A 43 0.56 14.73 6.39
CA ARG A 43 0.36 15.99 7.11
C ARG A 43 -1.09 16.15 7.58
N LYS A 44 -2.05 15.89 6.70
CA LYS A 44 -3.49 16.02 6.99
C LYS A 44 -3.92 15.14 8.16
N ASN A 45 -3.45 13.90 8.18
CA ASN A 45 -3.81 12.90 9.19
C ASN A 45 -2.84 12.89 10.39
N ARG A 46 -1.97 13.92 10.49
CA ARG A 46 -0.98 14.11 11.55
C ARG A 46 -0.17 12.83 11.80
N GLY A 47 0.36 12.26 10.72
CA GLY A 47 1.20 11.07 10.78
C GLY A 47 2.41 11.29 11.68
N GLN A 48 2.76 10.25 12.45
CA GLN A 48 3.89 10.27 13.37
C GLN A 48 4.89 9.18 13.00
N PRO A 49 6.20 9.48 12.99
CA PRO A 49 7.20 8.43 12.91
C PRO A 49 7.01 7.43 14.05
N GLN A 50 7.21 6.16 13.78
CA GLN A 50 7.04 5.08 14.74
C GLN A 50 8.33 4.29 14.88
N HIS A 51 8.51 3.73 16.06
CA HIS A 51 9.59 2.80 16.35
C HIS A 51 8.99 1.40 16.57
N GLY A 52 9.55 0.40 15.91
CA GLY A 52 9.07 -0.99 15.97
C GLY A 52 8.06 -1.33 14.87
N THR A 53 8.17 -2.55 14.35
CA THR A 53 7.45 -2.98 13.15
C THR A 53 5.93 -2.99 13.33
N LEU A 54 5.44 -3.42 14.49
CA LEU A 54 4.00 -3.41 14.78
C LEU A 54 3.43 -1.98 14.80
N ALA A 55 4.09 -1.05 15.52
CA ALA A 55 3.65 0.34 15.60
C ALA A 55 3.64 1.02 14.22
N ILE A 56 4.63 0.71 13.37
CA ILE A 56 4.67 1.17 11.98
C ILE A 56 3.45 0.67 11.19
N ALA A 57 3.11 -0.63 11.29
CA ALA A 57 1.98 -1.22 10.59
C ALA A 57 0.64 -0.67 11.09
N GLU A 58 0.50 -0.46 12.40
CA GLU A 58 -0.70 0.15 13.00
C GLU A 58 -0.89 1.60 12.58
N GLU A 59 0.19 2.38 12.52
CA GLU A 59 0.14 3.77 12.04
C GLU A 59 -0.23 3.83 10.56
N TRP A 60 0.32 2.94 9.74
CA TRP A 60 -0.10 2.80 8.34
C TRP A 60 -1.61 2.56 8.25
N ARG A 61 -2.15 1.57 8.98
CA ARG A 61 -3.60 1.30 9.02
C ARG A 61 -4.41 2.52 9.50
N ARG A 62 -3.94 3.22 10.52
CA ARG A 62 -4.59 4.43 11.07
C ARG A 62 -4.68 5.54 10.04
N LEU A 63 -3.62 5.75 9.26
CA LEU A 63 -3.57 6.82 8.25
C LEU A 63 -4.53 6.58 7.08
N PHE A 64 -4.82 5.33 6.74
CA PHE A 64 -5.88 5.01 5.78
C PHE A 64 -7.28 5.22 6.35
N GLY A 65 -7.44 5.00 7.67
CA GLY A 65 -8.66 5.31 8.41
C GLY A 65 -9.85 4.42 8.04
N LEU A 66 -9.56 3.20 7.57
CA LEU A 66 -10.52 2.18 7.14
C LEU A 66 -10.03 0.78 7.58
N PRO A 67 -9.88 0.52 8.89
CA PRO A 67 -9.21 -0.68 9.41
C PRO A 67 -9.82 -2.01 8.93
N GLN A 68 -11.08 -2.02 8.49
CA GLN A 68 -11.74 -3.20 7.91
C GLN A 68 -11.13 -3.69 6.59
N PHE A 69 -10.36 -2.85 5.89
CA PHE A 69 -9.73 -3.21 4.62
C PHE A 69 -8.21 -3.39 4.72
N TRP A 70 -7.60 -3.06 5.86
CA TRP A 70 -6.17 -3.15 6.11
C TRP A 70 -5.96 -3.90 7.43
N SER A 71 -5.71 -5.21 7.36
CA SER A 71 -5.49 -6.06 8.53
C SER A 71 -4.01 -6.39 8.71
N ILE A 72 -3.60 -6.60 9.96
CA ILE A 72 -2.29 -7.15 10.32
C ILE A 72 -2.57 -8.60 10.71
N GLU A 73 -2.14 -9.54 9.88
CA GLU A 73 -2.45 -10.96 10.05
C GLU A 73 -1.52 -11.61 11.07
N ARG A 74 -0.23 -11.28 11.00
CA ARG A 74 0.79 -11.83 11.90
C ARG A 74 2.04 -10.97 11.95
N LEU A 75 2.78 -11.09 13.06
CA LEU A 75 4.10 -10.51 13.25
C LEU A 75 5.08 -11.67 13.49
N GLU A 76 6.09 -11.80 12.65
CA GLU A 76 7.12 -12.84 12.76
C GLU A 76 8.47 -12.26 12.35
N ASP A 77 9.53 -12.57 13.10
CA ASP A 77 10.89 -12.11 12.84
C ASP A 77 10.96 -10.61 12.48
N ASP A 78 10.29 -9.79 13.29
CA ASP A 78 10.24 -8.33 13.11
C ASP A 78 9.72 -7.90 11.71
N THR A 79 8.81 -8.71 11.15
CA THR A 79 8.12 -8.50 9.89
C THR A 79 6.62 -8.56 10.14
N ALA A 80 5.89 -7.48 9.85
CA ALA A 80 4.44 -7.48 9.90
C ALA A 80 3.90 -7.93 8.54
N TYR A 81 3.13 -9.01 8.54
CA TYR A 81 2.41 -9.49 7.37
C TYR A 81 0.99 -8.96 7.44
N CYS A 82 0.61 -8.21 6.41
CA CYS A 82 -0.65 -7.49 6.36
C CYS A 82 -1.44 -7.89 5.12
N GLU A 83 -2.76 -7.80 5.23
CA GLU A 83 -3.68 -8.04 4.14
C GLU A 83 -4.46 -6.77 3.78
N ILE A 84 -4.58 -6.50 2.48
CA ILE A 84 -5.36 -5.40 1.93
C ILE A 84 -6.54 -5.97 1.15
N ARG A 85 -7.76 -5.71 1.64
CA ARG A 85 -9.01 -6.16 1.00
C ARG A 85 -9.73 -5.05 0.22
N PHE A 86 -9.24 -3.82 0.27
CA PHE A 86 -9.88 -2.68 -0.40
C PHE A 86 -10.10 -2.95 -1.90
N PRO A 87 -11.30 -2.70 -2.48
CA PRO A 87 -11.55 -2.89 -3.91
C PRO A 87 -10.61 -2.05 -4.79
N CYS A 88 -9.96 -2.70 -5.77
CA CYS A 88 -8.95 -2.07 -6.63
C CYS A 88 -9.31 -2.24 -8.11
N SER A 89 -9.04 -1.22 -8.93
CA SER A 89 -9.27 -1.22 -10.38
C SER A 89 -8.33 -2.14 -11.18
N LEU A 90 -7.31 -2.69 -10.52
CA LEU A 90 -6.36 -3.64 -11.11
C LEU A 90 -6.69 -5.10 -10.81
N GLU A 91 -7.70 -5.35 -9.98
CA GLU A 91 -8.12 -6.70 -9.58
C GLU A 91 -8.48 -7.57 -10.79
N GLY A 92 -7.93 -8.78 -10.82
CA GLY A 92 -8.13 -9.76 -11.90
C GLY A 92 -7.58 -9.35 -13.27
N SER A 93 -6.83 -8.25 -13.37
CA SER A 93 -6.40 -7.72 -14.68
C SER A 93 -5.15 -8.38 -15.28
N GLY A 94 -4.44 -9.21 -14.51
CA GLY A 94 -3.14 -9.78 -14.89
C GLY A 94 -1.96 -8.80 -14.77
N ASP A 95 -2.20 -7.50 -14.60
CA ASP A 95 -1.15 -6.47 -14.59
C ASP A 95 -0.58 -6.24 -13.18
N VAL A 96 0.18 -7.22 -12.70
CA VAL A 96 0.89 -7.16 -11.41
C VAL A 96 1.93 -6.04 -11.36
N ALA A 97 2.48 -5.66 -12.53
CA ALA A 97 3.43 -4.56 -12.64
C ALA A 97 2.77 -3.20 -12.37
N ALA A 98 1.61 -2.92 -12.98
CA ALA A 98 0.83 -1.73 -12.67
C ALA A 98 0.40 -1.68 -11.20
N CYS A 99 0.04 -2.83 -10.61
CA CYS A 99 -0.30 -2.89 -9.19
C CYS A 99 0.90 -2.54 -8.31
N ASN A 100 2.07 -3.09 -8.61
CA ASN A 100 3.28 -2.75 -7.87
C ASN A 100 3.64 -1.26 -8.00
N ARG A 101 3.40 -0.64 -9.15
CA ARG A 101 3.60 0.82 -9.32
C ARG A 101 2.60 1.63 -8.48
N LEU A 102 1.33 1.21 -8.45
CA LEU A 102 0.29 1.86 -7.66
C LEU A 102 0.64 1.88 -6.16
N MET A 103 1.25 0.81 -5.65
CA MET A 103 1.72 0.69 -4.27
C MET A 103 2.89 1.63 -3.90
N GLU A 104 3.41 2.45 -4.83
CA GLU A 104 4.35 3.52 -4.47
C GLU A 104 3.76 4.48 -3.44
N TYR A 105 2.44 4.74 -3.48
CA TYR A 105 1.78 5.58 -2.49
C TYR A 105 1.99 5.05 -1.07
N ASP A 106 1.69 3.77 -0.84
CA ASP A 106 1.90 3.08 0.43
C ASP A 106 3.38 3.06 0.84
N ARG A 107 4.29 2.76 -0.10
CA ARG A 107 5.74 2.78 0.17
C ARG A 107 6.22 4.17 0.60
N ALA A 108 5.74 5.23 -0.07
CA ALA A 108 6.10 6.60 0.25
C ALA A 108 5.54 7.03 1.62
N LEU A 109 4.36 6.54 2.00
CA LEU A 109 3.76 6.78 3.30
C LEU A 109 4.53 6.04 4.41
N LEU A 110 4.80 4.74 4.22
CA LEU A 110 5.56 3.92 5.17
C LEU A 110 6.97 4.43 5.39
N LYS A 111 7.64 4.91 4.34
CA LYS A 111 8.97 5.54 4.50
C LYS A 111 8.95 6.72 5.47
N LYS A 112 7.83 7.45 5.59
CA LYS A 112 7.68 8.55 6.56
C LYS A 112 7.38 8.05 7.97
N ILE A 113 6.65 6.94 8.08
CA ILE A 113 6.41 6.25 9.35
C ILE A 113 7.73 5.69 9.91
N GLY A 114 8.68 5.31 9.05
CA GLY A 114 9.92 4.63 9.43
C GLY A 114 9.95 3.17 8.98
N GLY A 115 9.09 2.79 8.03
CA GLY A 115 9.02 1.45 7.48
C GLY A 115 9.26 1.37 5.97
N GLN A 116 9.35 0.14 5.49
CA GLN A 116 9.38 -0.23 4.08
C GLN A 116 8.30 -1.28 3.81
N LEU A 117 7.79 -1.32 2.58
CA LEU A 117 6.74 -2.24 2.16
C LEU A 117 7.15 -3.05 0.94
N VAL A 118 6.95 -4.37 1.06
CA VAL A 118 7.09 -5.33 -0.03
C VAL A 118 5.72 -5.92 -0.33
N VAL A 119 5.32 -5.92 -1.59
CA VAL A 119 4.09 -6.61 -2.03
C VAL A 119 4.45 -8.06 -2.26
N LEU A 120 3.88 -8.98 -1.47
CA LEU A 120 4.13 -10.42 -1.57
C LEU A 120 3.19 -11.08 -2.56
N GLN A 121 1.90 -10.71 -2.53
CA GLN A 121 0.89 -11.19 -3.45
C GLN A 121 -0.07 -10.05 -3.81
N SER A 122 -0.51 -10.03 -5.07
CA SER A 122 -1.41 -9.00 -5.57
C SER A 122 -2.63 -9.65 -6.21
N ARG A 123 -3.82 -9.14 -5.89
CA ARG A 123 -5.06 -9.51 -6.59
C ARG A 123 -5.13 -9.04 -8.03
N ALA A 124 -4.13 -8.32 -8.53
CA ALA A 124 -3.99 -8.13 -9.95
C ALA A 124 -3.73 -9.47 -10.67
N ASP A 125 -3.08 -10.42 -10.00
CA ASP A 125 -3.00 -11.80 -10.46
C ASP A 125 -4.36 -12.50 -10.28
N PRO A 126 -4.99 -12.99 -11.37
CA PRO A 126 -6.29 -13.68 -11.32
C PRO A 126 -6.27 -15.00 -10.54
N GLN A 127 -5.11 -15.55 -10.19
CA GLN A 127 -5.00 -16.78 -9.39
C GLN A 127 -5.10 -16.52 -7.89
N ILE A 128 -4.82 -15.29 -7.43
CA ILE A 128 -4.88 -14.94 -6.02
C ILE A 128 -6.35 -14.86 -5.57
N ARG A 129 -6.66 -15.55 -4.47
CA ARG A 129 -7.97 -15.55 -3.80
C ARG A 129 -7.79 -14.90 -2.43
N GLY A 130 -8.66 -13.96 -2.04
CA GLY A 130 -8.55 -13.23 -0.77
C GLY A 130 -8.10 -11.77 -0.97
N GLY A 131 -7.29 -11.23 -0.05
CA GLY A 131 -6.70 -9.89 -0.14
C GLY A 131 -5.32 -9.84 -0.81
N CYS A 132 -4.82 -8.65 -1.13
CA CYS A 132 -3.40 -8.46 -1.45
C CYS A 132 -2.57 -8.68 -0.18
N GLN A 133 -1.46 -9.39 -0.29
CA GLN A 133 -0.56 -9.65 0.84
C GLN A 133 0.66 -8.74 0.74
N VAL A 134 0.97 -8.03 1.82
CA VAL A 134 2.14 -7.16 1.92
C VAL A 134 2.92 -7.44 3.19
N ALA A 135 4.23 -7.24 3.14
CA ALA A 135 5.10 -7.29 4.30
C ALA A 135 5.62 -5.88 4.60
N ILE A 136 5.61 -5.52 5.88
CA ILE A 136 6.14 -4.27 6.41
C ILE A 136 7.29 -4.59 7.36
N ARG A 137 8.40 -3.88 7.17
CA ARG A 137 9.59 -3.91 8.04
C ARG A 137 10.03 -2.51 8.38
N ARG A 138 10.91 -2.36 9.37
CA ARG A 138 11.61 -1.09 9.63
C ARG A 138 12.46 -0.67 8.43
N ILE A 139 12.64 0.62 8.25
CA ILE A 139 13.37 1.20 7.10
C ILE A 139 14.86 0.85 7.12
N GLU A 140 15.43 0.63 8.31
CA GLU A 140 16.82 0.22 8.51
C GLU A 140 17.05 -1.29 8.38
N ASP A 141 15.99 -2.09 8.22
CA ASP A 141 16.11 -3.52 8.01
C ASP A 141 16.73 -3.80 6.62
N ARG A 142 17.86 -4.51 6.62
CA ARG A 142 18.67 -4.79 5.41
C ARG A 142 18.42 -6.17 4.82
N ARG A 143 17.55 -6.98 5.43
CA ARG A 143 17.28 -8.34 4.94
C ARG A 143 16.55 -8.26 3.59
N SER A 144 16.96 -9.09 2.64
CA SER A 144 16.42 -9.17 1.27
C SER A 144 15.78 -10.52 0.95
N ASP A 145 15.31 -11.22 1.97
CA ASP A 145 14.64 -12.53 1.95
C ASP A 145 13.16 -12.46 1.51
N LEU A 146 12.54 -11.28 1.53
CA LEU A 146 11.18 -11.10 1.04
C LEU A 146 11.15 -11.13 -0.50
N ILE A 147 10.40 -12.07 -1.08
CA ILE A 147 10.23 -12.18 -2.53
C ILE A 147 9.05 -11.29 -2.96
N PRO A 148 9.27 -10.24 -3.74
CA PRO A 148 8.19 -9.39 -4.23
C PRO A 148 7.37 -10.11 -5.31
N ALA A 149 6.06 -9.87 -5.34
CA ALA A 149 5.15 -10.33 -6.39
C ALA A 149 5.60 -9.93 -7.80
N ARG A 150 6.32 -8.80 -7.90
CA ARG A 150 6.99 -8.36 -9.13
C ARG A 150 8.16 -7.43 -8.77
N GLN A 151 9.32 -7.70 -9.37
CA GLN A 151 10.41 -6.72 -9.38
C GLN A 151 10.03 -5.56 -10.30
N LEU A 152 10.15 -4.34 -9.78
CA LEU A 152 9.96 -3.13 -10.58
C LEU A 152 11.27 -2.85 -11.32
N ASP A 153 11.18 -2.79 -12.65
CA ASP A 153 12.26 -2.37 -13.54
C ASP A 153 12.58 -0.87 -13.37
#